data_AF-A0A4Q5XJT9-F1
#
_entry.id   AF-A0A4Q5XJT9-F1
#
_cell.length_a   1.000
_cell.length_b   1.000
_cell.length_c   1.000
_cell.angle_alpha   90.00
_cell.angle_beta   90.00
_cell.angle_gamma   90.00
#
_symmetry.space_group_name_H-M   'P 1'
#
loop_
_entity.id
_entity.type
_entity.pdbx_description
1 polymer ?
#
loop_
_entity_poly.entity_id
_entity_poly.type
_entity_poly.pdbx_seq_one_letter_code
_entity_poly.pdbx_strand_id
1 'polypeptide(L)'
;MKTCERLAIDPLAHSVASVPASVGRCSALWLDLVSGRLEILQTRANQGRCELTLGAREVPARPLQTRGRDILERTLLGERRKVIAYDLGVSVSMLALTLKGVLASLGLSCKPALVPSALVMLIHGARGPCAPVGLFIGDCSHAGRRITFVTQVLDDSILRRLSPSQRAVMSLVANGRSCTEIAARRNRSARTVINQVAAASRRLGVSSRFDLLHYFAKGNAGAARQP
;
A
#
# COMPACT_ATOMS: atom_id res chain seq x y z
N MET A 1 27.66 -3.63 -3.52
CA MET A 1 26.88 -4.28 -2.46
C MET A 1 26.99 -3.41 -1.21
N LYS A 2 26.15 -2.38 -1.06
CA LYS A 2 26.19 -1.55 0.16
C LYS A 2 25.45 -2.31 1.24
N THR A 3 26.21 -2.84 2.20
CA THR A 3 25.73 -3.29 3.49
C THR A 3 25.15 -2.07 4.20
N CYS A 4 23.92 -1.72 3.82
CA CYS A 4 23.13 -0.74 4.54
C CYS A 4 23.02 -1.30 5.95
N GLU A 5 23.65 -0.65 6.93
CA GLU A 5 23.35 -0.85 8.34
C GLU A 5 21.84 -1.05 8.41
N ARG A 6 21.42 -2.26 8.77
CA ARG A 6 20.07 -2.48 9.29
C ARG A 6 20.07 -1.69 10.58
N LEU A 7 19.80 -0.39 10.47
CA LEU A 7 19.43 0.45 11.60
C LEU A 7 18.44 -0.41 12.39
N ALA A 8 18.72 -0.62 13.67
CA ALA A 8 17.84 -1.34 14.58
C ALA A 8 16.60 -0.46 14.85
N ILE A 9 15.83 -0.17 13.80
CA ILE A 9 14.57 0.60 13.81
C ILE A 9 13.43 -0.28 14.37
N ASP A 10 13.67 -1.59 14.44
CA ASP A 10 12.81 -2.64 14.99
C ASP A 10 12.05 -2.27 16.28
N PRO A 11 12.71 -1.75 17.34
CA PRO A 11 12.03 -1.45 18.59
C PRO A 11 11.25 -0.13 18.54
N LEU A 12 11.61 0.79 17.63
CA LEU A 12 11.04 2.14 17.58
C LEU A 12 9.61 2.15 17.05
N ALA A 13 9.31 1.27 16.08
CA ALA A 13 7.99 1.16 15.47
C ALA A 13 6.83 0.94 16.46
N HIS A 14 7.12 0.32 17.61
CA HIS A 14 6.12 0.03 18.65
C HIS A 14 6.00 1.16 19.69
N SER A 15 6.99 2.05 19.80
CA SER A 15 7.03 3.13 20.79
C SER A 15 6.68 4.51 20.23
N VAL A 16 6.70 4.70 18.90
CA VAL A 16 6.29 5.98 18.29
C VAL A 16 4.78 6.16 18.43
N ALA A 17 4.38 7.24 19.10
CA ALA A 17 3.01 7.73 19.09
C ALA A 17 2.62 8.10 17.65
N SER A 18 1.82 7.24 17.02
CA SER A 18 1.30 7.48 15.67
C SER A 18 -0.10 8.10 15.77
N VAL A 19 -0.33 9.17 15.02
CA VAL A 19 -1.63 9.85 14.96
C VAL A 19 -2.36 9.45 13.68
N PRO A 20 -3.70 9.45 13.65
CA PRO A 20 -4.45 9.28 12.42
C PRO A 20 -3.93 10.22 11.33
N ALA A 21 -3.72 9.70 10.13
CA ALA A 21 -3.21 10.48 9.03
C ALA A 21 -4.21 11.58 8.62
N SER A 22 -3.68 12.73 8.17
CA SER A 22 -4.47 13.77 7.51
C SER A 22 -4.14 13.81 6.02
N VAL A 23 -5.04 14.37 5.20
CA VAL A 23 -4.82 14.58 3.75
C VAL A 23 -3.55 15.40 3.51
N GLY A 24 -3.36 16.47 4.30
CA GLY A 24 -2.17 17.32 4.22
C GLY A 24 -0.89 16.55 4.53
N ARG A 25 -0.89 15.70 5.58
CA ARG A 25 0.28 14.88 5.93
C ARG A 25 0.57 13.82 4.87
N CYS A 26 -0.45 13.18 4.32
CA CYS A 26 -0.29 12.21 3.23
C CYS A 26 0.29 12.88 1.99
N SER A 27 -0.24 14.03 1.61
CA SER A 27 0.19 14.81 0.45
C SER A 27 1.65 15.27 0.58
N ALA A 28 2.06 15.75 1.76
CA ALA A 28 3.43 16.17 2.03
C ALA A 28 4.42 15.00 1.91
N LEU A 29 4.14 13.88 2.59
CA LEU A 29 5.01 12.70 2.51
C LEU A 29 5.07 12.11 1.11
N TRP A 30 3.94 12.06 0.40
CA TRP A 30 3.91 11.61 -0.97
C TRP A 30 4.73 12.53 -1.88
N LEU A 31 4.60 13.86 -1.72
CA LEU A 31 5.40 14.83 -2.47
C LEU A 31 6.89 14.65 -2.21
N ASP A 32 7.30 14.47 -0.95
CA ASP A 32 8.69 14.26 -0.57
C ASP A 32 9.27 12.95 -1.15
N LEU A 33 8.47 11.88 -1.21
CA LEU A 33 8.85 10.62 -1.86
C LEU A 33 9.04 10.81 -3.37
N VAL A 34 8.07 11.41 -4.06
CA VAL A 34 8.16 11.58 -5.53
C VAL A 34 9.20 12.63 -5.94
N SER A 35 9.55 13.58 -5.07
CA SER A 35 10.63 14.53 -5.30
C SER A 35 12.02 13.96 -4.98
N GLY A 36 12.10 12.73 -4.47
CA GLY A 36 13.37 12.10 -4.10
C GLY A 36 14.01 12.64 -2.82
N ARG A 37 13.23 13.29 -1.93
CA ARG A 37 13.71 13.75 -0.61
C ARG A 37 13.61 12.66 0.44
N LEU A 38 12.58 11.83 0.37
CA LEU A 38 12.40 10.64 1.20
C LEU A 38 12.66 9.37 0.41
N GLU A 39 13.00 8.30 1.13
CA GLU A 39 12.98 6.93 0.61
C GLU A 39 12.33 5.97 1.60
N ILE A 40 11.80 4.86 1.08
CA ILE A 40 11.32 3.76 1.90
C ILE A 40 12.53 2.91 2.30
N LEU A 41 12.91 3.02 3.57
CA LEU A 41 14.01 2.25 4.15
C LEU A 41 13.60 0.80 4.42
N GLN A 42 12.35 0.61 4.84
CA GLN A 42 11.87 -0.70 5.27
C GLN A 42 10.35 -0.84 5.12
N THR A 43 9.92 -2.08 4.90
CA THR A 43 8.51 -2.46 4.86
C THR A 43 8.26 -3.64 5.77
N ARG A 44 7.17 -3.61 6.53
CA ARG A 44 6.72 -4.74 7.35
C ARG A 44 5.24 -5.00 7.10
N ALA A 45 4.87 -6.27 7.12
CA ALA A 45 3.48 -6.67 7.04
C ALA A 45 3.23 -7.86 7.98
N ASN A 46 2.44 -7.63 9.02
CA ASN A 46 2.06 -8.66 9.99
C ASN A 46 0.60 -8.52 10.41
N GLN A 47 -0.16 -9.62 10.40
CA GLN A 47 -1.51 -9.74 10.99
C GLN A 47 -2.45 -8.52 10.76
N GLY A 48 -2.64 -8.06 9.52
CA GLY A 48 -3.56 -6.94 9.26
C GLY A 48 -2.92 -5.56 9.31
N ARG A 49 -1.69 -5.46 9.83
CA ARG A 49 -0.88 -4.23 9.89
C ARG A 49 0.21 -4.26 8.83
N CYS A 50 0.33 -3.17 8.09
CA CYS A 50 1.44 -2.91 7.18
C CYS A 50 2.11 -1.61 7.55
N GLU A 51 3.43 -1.60 7.67
CA GLU A 51 4.19 -0.44 8.11
C GLU A 51 5.29 -0.14 7.09
N LEU A 52 5.45 1.15 6.79
CA LEU A 52 6.59 1.69 6.06
C LEU A 52 7.43 2.52 7.01
N THR A 53 8.74 2.36 6.90
CA THR A 53 9.70 3.27 7.51
C THR A 53 10.27 4.15 6.40
N LEU A 54 10.05 5.46 6.51
CA LEU A 54 10.59 6.47 5.61
C LEU A 54 11.75 7.18 6.28
N GLY A 55 12.79 7.48 5.51
CA GLY A 55 13.92 8.29 5.96
C GLY A 55 14.27 9.34 4.92
N ALA A 56 14.85 10.45 5.38
CA ALA A 56 15.48 11.41 4.49
C ALA A 56 16.66 10.74 3.76
N ARG A 57 16.75 10.96 2.45
CA ARG A 57 17.95 10.60 1.70
C ARG A 57 19.07 11.58 2.07
N GLU A 58 20.27 11.08 2.31
CA GLU A 58 21.47 11.93 2.48
C GLU A 58 21.73 12.76 1.22
N VAL A 59 21.56 12.12 0.06
CA VAL A 59 21.65 12.77 -1.25
C VAL A 59 20.29 12.64 -1.93
N PRO A 60 19.59 13.76 -2.21
CA PRO A 60 18.31 13.72 -2.91
C PRO A 60 18.43 12.94 -4.23
N ALA A 61 17.52 11.99 -4.43
CA ALA A 61 17.43 11.29 -5.70
C ALA A 61 16.81 12.20 -6.75
N ARG A 62 16.95 11.85 -8.04
CA ARG A 62 16.20 12.53 -9.09
C ARG A 62 14.69 12.37 -8.82
N PRO A 63 13.90 13.45 -8.93
CA PRO A 63 12.46 13.36 -8.86
C PRO A 63 11.91 12.33 -9.85
N LEU A 64 10.82 11.67 -9.48
CA LEU A 64 10.11 10.81 -10.40
C LEU A 64 9.67 11.61 -11.62
N GLN A 65 9.95 11.08 -12.80
CA GLN A 65 9.40 11.63 -14.04
C GLN A 65 7.88 11.64 -13.96
N THR A 66 7.24 12.70 -14.48
CA THR A 66 5.79 12.90 -14.46
C THR A 66 5.03 11.66 -14.94
N ARG A 67 5.50 11.05 -16.04
CA ARG A 67 4.91 9.82 -16.59
C ARG A 67 5.02 8.62 -15.65
N GLY A 68 6.18 8.44 -15.01
CA GLY A 68 6.40 7.34 -14.08
C GLY A 68 5.54 7.47 -12.81
N ARG A 69 5.41 8.70 -12.31
CA ARG A 69 4.51 9.05 -11.22
C ARG A 69 3.05 8.76 -11.58
N ASP A 70 2.60 9.21 -12.75
CA ASP A 70 1.22 9.00 -13.23
C ASP A 70 0.90 7.50 -13.35
N ILE A 71 1.78 6.73 -13.99
CA ILE A 71 1.64 5.27 -14.10
C ILE A 71 1.51 4.62 -12.72
N LEU A 72 2.35 5.02 -11.76
CA LEU A 72 2.34 4.46 -10.41
C LEU A 72 1.03 4.79 -9.70
N GLU A 73 0.65 6.06 -9.66
CA GLU A 73 -0.55 6.51 -8.94
C GLU A 73 -1.81 5.86 -9.52
N ARG A 74 -2.02 5.92 -10.83
CA ARG A 74 -3.18 5.31 -11.49
C ARG A 74 -3.26 3.81 -11.22
N THR A 75 -2.12 3.11 -11.28
CA THR A 75 -2.07 1.66 -10.98
C THR A 75 -2.44 1.37 -9.52
N LEU A 76 -1.87 2.11 -8.58
CA LEU A 76 -2.09 1.86 -7.15
C LEU A 76 -3.49 2.31 -6.68
N LEU A 77 -4.09 3.30 -7.35
CA LEU A 77 -5.46 3.74 -7.14
C LEU A 77 -6.52 2.81 -7.78
N GLY A 78 -6.09 1.70 -8.41
CA GLY A 78 -6.97 0.64 -8.90
C GLY A 78 -7.34 0.73 -10.37
N GLU A 79 -6.73 1.63 -11.15
CA GLU A 79 -6.99 1.66 -12.58
C GLU A 79 -6.43 0.41 -13.28
N ARG A 80 -7.20 -0.09 -14.26
CA ARG A 80 -6.82 -1.30 -14.99
C ARG A 80 -5.63 -1.03 -15.89
N ARG A 81 -4.60 -1.86 -15.82
CA ARG A 81 -3.34 -1.69 -16.60
C ARG A 81 -3.56 -1.52 -18.10
N LYS A 82 -4.55 -2.19 -18.70
CA LYS A 82 -4.86 -2.04 -20.13
C LYS A 82 -5.40 -0.65 -20.48
N VAL A 83 -6.16 -0.05 -19.57
CA VAL A 83 -6.69 1.31 -19.73
C VAL A 83 -5.54 2.32 -19.62
N ILE A 84 -4.73 2.22 -18.57
CA ILE A 84 -3.55 3.08 -18.40
C ILE A 84 -2.61 2.97 -19.60
N ALA A 85 -2.35 1.74 -20.08
CA ALA A 85 -1.49 1.50 -21.22
C ALA A 85 -2.04 2.14 -22.51
N TYR A 86 -3.34 1.97 -22.77
CA TYR A 86 -4.03 2.59 -23.89
C TYR A 86 -3.96 4.12 -23.82
N ASP A 87 -4.34 4.71 -22.69
CA ASP A 87 -4.39 6.17 -22.51
C ASP A 87 -3.02 6.83 -22.64
N LEU A 88 -1.95 6.14 -22.19
CA LEU A 88 -0.59 6.66 -22.24
C LEU A 88 0.17 6.25 -23.51
N GLY A 89 -0.48 5.56 -24.46
CA GLY A 89 0.15 5.09 -25.69
C GLY A 89 1.35 4.19 -25.45
N VAL A 90 1.29 3.29 -24.46
CA VAL A 90 2.36 2.33 -24.14
C VAL A 90 1.88 0.89 -24.17
N SER A 91 2.81 -0.05 -24.30
CA SER A 91 2.51 -1.46 -24.08
C SER A 91 2.36 -1.76 -22.59
N VAL A 92 1.57 -2.80 -22.26
CA VAL A 92 1.44 -3.30 -20.88
C VAL A 92 2.79 -3.75 -20.30
N SER A 93 3.69 -4.27 -21.16
CA SER A 93 5.05 -4.65 -20.77
C SER A 93 5.89 -3.44 -20.38
N MET A 94 5.80 -2.34 -21.12
CA MET A 94 6.49 -1.09 -20.78
C MET A 94 5.96 -0.51 -19.47
N LEU A 95 4.63 -0.51 -19.28
CA LEU A 95 4.01 -0.11 -18.02
C LEU A 95 4.58 -0.90 -16.82
N ALA A 96 4.72 -2.22 -16.95
CA ALA A 96 5.28 -3.06 -15.89
C ALA A 96 6.75 -2.76 -15.59
N LEU A 97 7.56 -2.48 -16.64
CA LEU A 97 8.96 -2.07 -16.49
C LEU A 97 9.07 -0.70 -15.80
N THR A 98 8.24 0.27 -16.22
CA THR A 98 8.19 1.59 -15.58
C THR A 98 7.79 1.49 -14.12
N LEU A 99 6.76 0.71 -13.79
CA LEU A 99 6.36 0.48 -12.39
C LEU A 99 7.51 -0.11 -11.57
N LYS A 100 8.23 -1.10 -12.10
CA LYS A 100 9.38 -1.69 -11.42
C LYS A 100 10.48 -0.65 -11.15
N GLY A 101 10.81 0.17 -12.15
CA GLY A 101 11.81 1.23 -12.02
C GLY A 101 11.41 2.31 -11.01
N VAL A 102 10.15 2.75 -11.04
CA VAL A 102 9.61 3.73 -10.10
C VAL A 102 9.61 3.18 -8.67
N LEU A 103 9.12 1.96 -8.45
CA LEU A 103 9.16 1.33 -7.14
C LEU A 103 10.59 1.22 -6.61
N ALA A 104 11.55 0.84 -7.46
CA ALA A 104 12.96 0.79 -7.09
C ALA A 104 13.51 2.15 -6.67
N SER A 105 13.16 3.23 -7.37
CA SER A 105 13.58 4.59 -7.00
C SER A 105 12.96 5.09 -5.68
N LEU A 106 11.82 4.53 -5.27
CA LEU A 106 11.22 4.77 -3.96
C LEU A 106 11.83 3.91 -2.84
N GLY A 107 12.75 2.99 -3.15
CA GLY A 107 13.35 2.06 -2.19
C GLY A 107 12.69 0.67 -2.13
N LEU A 108 11.78 0.36 -3.06
CA LEU A 108 11.07 -0.93 -3.09
C LEU A 108 11.58 -1.85 -4.20
N SER A 109 11.97 -3.07 -3.82
CA SER A 109 12.37 -4.13 -4.76
C SER A 109 11.25 -5.13 -5.11
N CYS A 110 10.02 -4.86 -4.68
CA CYS A 110 8.89 -5.77 -4.80
C CYS A 110 8.26 -5.79 -6.20
N LYS A 111 7.49 -6.85 -6.49
CA LYS A 111 6.60 -6.90 -7.67
C LYS A 111 5.46 -5.90 -7.48
N PRO A 112 4.95 -5.25 -8.55
CA PRO A 112 3.82 -4.31 -8.42
C PRO A 112 2.61 -4.89 -7.69
N ALA A 113 2.28 -6.17 -7.89
CA ALA A 113 1.16 -6.82 -7.19
C ALA A 113 1.35 -6.92 -5.66
N LEU A 114 2.59 -6.78 -5.17
CA LEU A 114 3.01 -6.92 -3.77
C LEU A 114 3.38 -5.59 -3.13
N VAL A 115 3.07 -4.46 -3.77
CA VAL A 115 3.30 -3.13 -3.18
C VAL A 115 2.66 -3.08 -1.79
N PRO A 116 3.38 -2.62 -0.75
CA PRO A 116 2.85 -2.54 0.61
C PRO A 116 1.54 -1.75 0.67
N SER A 117 0.54 -2.25 1.40
CA SER A 117 -0.76 -1.58 1.49
C SER A 117 -0.65 -0.17 2.08
N ALA A 118 0.27 0.06 3.02
CA ALA A 118 0.54 1.40 3.57
C ALA A 118 0.96 2.43 2.50
N LEU A 119 1.68 2.03 1.44
CA LEU A 119 2.03 2.95 0.35
C LEU A 119 0.78 3.30 -0.48
N VAL A 120 -0.05 2.29 -0.77
CA VAL A 120 -1.31 2.47 -1.49
C VAL A 120 -2.23 3.43 -0.73
N MET A 121 -2.34 3.26 0.58
CA MET A 121 -3.15 4.11 1.46
C MET A 121 -2.59 5.53 1.52
N LEU A 122 -1.27 5.68 1.65
CA LEU A 122 -0.64 7.00 1.59
C LEU A 122 -1.01 7.76 0.30
N ILE A 123 -0.98 7.08 -0.85
CA ILE A 123 -1.35 7.68 -2.14
C ILE A 123 -2.85 7.99 -2.19
N HIS A 124 -3.72 7.12 -1.66
CA HIS A 124 -5.15 7.44 -1.52
C HIS A 124 -5.37 8.70 -0.67
N GLY A 125 -4.64 8.87 0.43
CA GLY A 125 -4.74 10.09 1.25
C GLY A 125 -4.16 11.34 0.58
N ALA A 126 -3.17 11.17 -0.27
CA ALA A 126 -2.53 12.28 -1.00
C ALA A 126 -3.33 12.73 -2.24
N ARG A 127 -4.13 11.83 -2.84
CA ARG A 127 -4.90 12.08 -4.05
C ARG A 127 -6.40 12.15 -3.83
N GLY A 128 -6.88 11.62 -2.71
CA GLY A 128 -8.29 11.58 -2.35
C GLY A 128 -8.73 12.80 -1.53
N PRO A 129 -10.06 12.97 -1.38
CA PRO A 129 -10.64 14.06 -0.59
C PRO A 129 -10.53 13.83 0.92
N CYS A 130 -10.20 12.62 1.36
CA CYS A 130 -10.11 12.24 2.76
C CYS A 130 -8.91 11.32 3.01
N ALA A 131 -8.38 11.37 4.23
CA ALA A 131 -7.35 10.42 4.64
C ALA A 131 -7.97 9.01 4.78
N PRO A 132 -7.26 7.95 4.39
CA PRO A 132 -7.76 6.58 4.52
C PRO A 132 -7.94 6.21 5.99
N VAL A 133 -9.02 5.50 6.28
CA VAL A 133 -9.25 4.95 7.62
C VAL A 133 -8.17 3.92 7.97
N GLY A 134 -7.69 3.98 9.20
CA GLY A 134 -6.67 3.07 9.70
C GLY A 134 -5.24 3.37 9.21
N LEU A 135 -5.02 4.51 8.54
CA LEU A 135 -3.68 5.01 8.26
C LEU A 135 -3.22 5.92 9.40
N PHE A 136 -2.06 5.61 9.95
CA PHE A 136 -1.43 6.37 11.03
C PHE A 136 -0.04 6.80 10.61
N ILE A 137 0.36 8.01 11.01
CA ILE A 137 1.67 8.57 10.71
C ILE A 137 2.30 9.00 12.03
N GLY A 138 3.52 8.55 12.27
CA GLY A 138 4.33 8.94 13.42
C GLY A 138 5.72 9.35 12.98
N ASP A 139 6.29 10.35 13.64
CA ASP A 139 7.67 10.77 13.42
C ASP A 139 8.50 10.46 14.66
N CYS A 140 9.75 10.06 14.47
CA CYS A 140 10.74 10.08 15.53
C CYS A 140 12.09 10.58 15.00
N SER A 141 12.99 10.88 15.93
CA SER A 141 14.40 11.11 15.62
C SER A 141 15.21 9.90 16.09
N HIS A 142 16.07 9.38 15.23
CA HIS A 142 16.98 8.29 15.57
C HIS A 142 18.35 8.57 14.95
N ALA A 143 19.41 8.54 15.75
CA ALA A 143 20.77 8.89 15.33
C ALA A 143 20.86 10.25 14.60
N GLY A 144 20.12 11.26 15.09
CA GLY A 144 20.07 12.59 14.48
C GLY A 144 19.30 12.68 13.17
N ARG A 145 18.66 11.60 12.72
CA ARG A 145 17.85 11.55 11.50
C ARG A 145 16.37 11.48 11.83
N ARG A 146 15.57 12.26 11.09
CA ARG A 146 14.11 12.13 11.13
C ARG A 146 13.68 10.86 10.41
N ILE A 147 12.96 10.01 11.12
CA ILE A 147 12.32 8.79 10.61
C ILE A 147 10.82 8.98 10.71
N THR A 148 10.10 8.61 9.65
CA THR A 148 8.64 8.65 9.63
C THR A 148 8.09 7.24 9.45
N PHE A 149 7.19 6.83 10.32
CA PHE A 149 6.45 5.58 10.21
C PHE A 149 5.08 5.86 9.57
N VAL A 150 4.75 5.09 8.54
CA VAL A 150 3.43 5.08 7.92
C VAL A 150 2.82 3.70 8.15
N THR A 151 1.87 3.64 9.08
CA THR A 151 1.26 2.39 9.53
C THR A 151 -0.17 2.31 9.04
N GLN A 152 -0.46 1.33 8.19
CA GLN A 152 -1.82 0.93 7.85
C GLN A 152 -2.26 -0.21 8.75
N VAL A 153 -3.41 -0.06 9.39
CA VAL A 153 -4.18 -1.13 10.03
C VAL A 153 -5.46 -1.33 9.22
N LEU A 154 -5.63 -2.54 8.66
CA LEU A 154 -6.84 -2.86 7.91
C LEU A 154 -7.94 -3.27 8.89
N ASP A 155 -8.98 -2.46 8.98
CA ASP A 155 -10.20 -2.81 9.73
C ASP A 155 -11.05 -3.77 8.90
N ASP A 156 -11.09 -5.05 9.28
CA ASP A 156 -11.90 -6.04 8.58
C ASP A 156 -13.41 -5.93 8.83
N SER A 157 -13.83 -5.04 9.74
CA SER A 157 -15.25 -4.75 9.99
C SER A 157 -15.94 -4.18 8.75
N ILE A 158 -15.19 -3.47 7.89
CA ILE A 158 -15.70 -2.97 6.61
C ILE A 158 -16.13 -4.11 5.67
N LEU A 159 -15.60 -5.32 5.91
CA LEU A 159 -15.90 -6.53 5.16
C LEU A 159 -17.06 -7.31 5.79
N ARG A 160 -17.84 -6.73 6.72
CA ARG A 160 -18.95 -7.40 7.45
C ARG A 160 -19.96 -8.14 6.57
N ARG A 161 -20.09 -7.77 5.30
CA ARG A 161 -20.96 -8.46 4.31
C ARG A 161 -20.43 -9.85 3.90
N LEU A 162 -19.17 -10.15 4.20
CA LEU A 162 -18.52 -11.43 3.94
C LEU A 162 -18.61 -12.34 5.17
N SER A 163 -18.61 -13.66 4.93
CA SER A 163 -18.50 -14.64 6.02
C SER A 163 -17.17 -14.48 6.76
N PRO A 164 -17.06 -14.94 8.03
CA PRO A 164 -15.81 -14.84 8.79
C PRO A 164 -14.59 -15.45 8.08
N SER A 165 -14.79 -16.56 7.37
CA SER A 165 -13.73 -17.20 6.58
C SER A 165 -13.29 -16.35 5.38
N GLN A 166 -14.25 -15.78 4.65
CA GLN A 166 -13.98 -14.87 3.53
C GLN A 166 -13.31 -13.58 4.00
N ARG A 167 -13.76 -12.98 5.10
CA ARG A 167 -13.12 -11.79 5.70
C ARG A 167 -11.65 -12.04 5.98
N ALA A 168 -11.36 -13.10 6.71
CA ALA A 168 -9.99 -13.43 7.09
C ALA A 168 -9.09 -13.71 5.88
N VAL A 169 -9.61 -14.34 4.82
CA VAL A 169 -8.86 -14.50 3.55
C VAL A 169 -8.61 -13.17 2.86
N MET A 170 -9.64 -12.31 2.74
CA MET A 170 -9.52 -11.02 2.06
C MET A 170 -8.59 -10.06 2.81
N SER A 171 -8.58 -10.08 4.14
CA SER A 171 -7.61 -9.33 4.95
C SER A 171 -6.17 -9.76 4.62
N LEU A 172 -5.91 -11.07 4.44
CA LEU A 172 -4.58 -11.54 4.05
C LEU A 172 -4.22 -11.16 2.60
N VAL A 173 -5.19 -11.19 1.67
CA VAL A 173 -5.00 -10.72 0.29
C VAL A 173 -4.65 -9.23 0.26
N ALA A 174 -5.35 -8.40 1.03
CA ALA A 174 -5.05 -6.97 1.14
C ALA A 174 -3.61 -6.72 1.64
N ASN A 175 -3.13 -7.55 2.57
CA ASN A 175 -1.74 -7.58 3.03
C ASN A 175 -0.73 -8.17 2.03
N GLY A 176 -1.15 -8.52 0.81
CA GLY A 176 -0.27 -8.98 -0.26
C GLY A 176 0.10 -10.46 -0.17
N ARG A 177 -0.63 -11.26 0.61
CA ARG A 177 -0.41 -12.72 0.65
C ARG A 177 -1.02 -13.38 -0.57
N SER A 178 -0.28 -14.32 -1.15
CA SER A 178 -0.74 -15.20 -2.22
C SER A 178 -1.71 -16.26 -1.71
N CYS A 179 -2.52 -16.83 -2.59
CA CYS A 179 -3.46 -17.90 -2.21
C CYS A 179 -2.76 -19.12 -1.61
N THR A 180 -1.53 -19.41 -2.04
CA THR A 180 -0.71 -20.51 -1.52
C THR A 180 -0.21 -20.22 -0.09
N GLU A 181 0.30 -19.01 0.17
CA GLU A 181 0.67 -18.59 1.53
C GLU A 181 -0.53 -18.58 2.49
N ILE A 182 -1.68 -18.11 2.01
CA ILE A 182 -2.93 -18.09 2.79
C ILE A 182 -3.39 -19.51 3.09
N ALA A 183 -3.31 -20.41 2.11
CA ALA A 183 -3.66 -21.82 2.24
C ALA A 183 -2.81 -22.50 3.32
N ALA A 184 -1.48 -22.34 3.24
CA ALA A 184 -0.55 -22.86 4.25
C ALA A 184 -0.87 -22.29 5.64
N ARG A 185 -1.05 -20.97 5.76
CA ARG A 185 -1.32 -20.30 7.04
C ARG A 185 -2.65 -20.72 7.67
N ARG A 186 -3.65 -21.06 6.87
CA ARG A 186 -4.99 -21.43 7.34
C ARG A 186 -5.22 -22.94 7.42
N ASN A 187 -4.21 -23.75 7.12
CA ASN A 187 -4.32 -25.20 6.98
C ASN A 187 -5.48 -25.60 6.04
N ARG A 188 -5.47 -25.04 4.81
CA ARG A 188 -6.48 -25.31 3.77
C ARG A 188 -5.80 -25.56 2.43
N SER A 189 -6.55 -26.11 1.47
CA SER A 189 -6.06 -26.24 0.10
C SER A 189 -6.01 -24.89 -0.62
N ALA A 190 -5.06 -24.70 -1.54
CA ALA A 190 -4.98 -23.52 -2.39
C ALA A 190 -6.26 -23.31 -3.21
N ARG A 191 -6.89 -24.40 -3.69
CA ARG A 191 -8.16 -24.36 -4.43
C ARG A 191 -9.30 -23.79 -3.59
N THR A 192 -9.39 -24.19 -2.31
CA THR A 192 -10.38 -23.64 -1.37
C THR A 192 -10.20 -22.15 -1.19
N VAL A 193 -8.97 -21.68 -1.02
CA VAL A 193 -8.66 -20.25 -0.85
C VAL A 193 -8.99 -19.47 -2.13
N ILE A 194 -8.61 -19.97 -3.31
CA ILE A 194 -8.94 -19.35 -4.60
C ILE A 194 -10.45 -19.19 -4.76
N ASN A 195 -11.23 -20.22 -4.44
CA ASN A 195 -12.69 -20.16 -4.50
C ASN A 195 -13.26 -19.14 -3.51
N GLN A 196 -12.70 -19.04 -2.30
CA GLN A 196 -13.08 -18.03 -1.32
C GLN A 196 -12.78 -16.61 -1.79
N VAL A 197 -11.60 -16.37 -2.36
CA VAL A 197 -11.20 -15.08 -2.93
C VAL A 197 -12.13 -14.71 -4.08
N ALA A 198 -12.42 -15.63 -5.00
CA ALA A 198 -13.29 -15.38 -6.15
C ALA A 198 -14.73 -15.04 -5.71
N ALA A 199 -15.29 -15.81 -4.76
CA ALA A 199 -16.62 -15.55 -4.23
C ALA A 199 -16.68 -14.21 -3.46
N ALA A 200 -15.68 -13.91 -2.63
CA ALA A 200 -15.60 -12.66 -1.89
C ALA A 200 -15.44 -11.45 -2.84
N SER A 201 -14.60 -11.57 -3.86
CA SER A 201 -14.35 -10.53 -4.86
C SER A 201 -15.64 -10.18 -5.61
N ARG A 202 -16.42 -11.18 -6.05
CA ARG A 202 -17.75 -10.97 -6.65
C ARG A 202 -18.71 -10.26 -5.71
N ARG A 203 -18.76 -10.65 -4.43
CA ARG A 203 -19.66 -10.03 -3.43
C ARG A 203 -19.30 -8.58 -3.11
N LEU A 204 -18.01 -8.24 -3.14
CA LEU A 204 -17.53 -6.87 -2.91
C LEU A 204 -17.50 -6.02 -4.19
N GLY A 205 -17.67 -6.61 -5.37
CA GLY A 205 -17.53 -5.91 -6.64
C GLY A 205 -16.09 -5.51 -6.97
N VAL A 206 -15.10 -6.18 -6.39
CA VAL A 206 -13.67 -5.90 -6.61
C VAL A 206 -13.08 -6.93 -7.58
N SER A 207 -12.17 -6.49 -8.45
CA SER A 207 -11.53 -7.35 -9.45
C SER A 207 -10.02 -7.52 -9.24
N SER A 208 -9.43 -6.72 -8.36
CA SER A 208 -8.00 -6.75 -8.06
C SER A 208 -7.71 -6.51 -6.59
N ARG A 209 -6.46 -6.78 -6.17
CA ARG A 209 -5.97 -6.39 -4.84
C ARG A 209 -6.01 -4.88 -4.64
N PHE A 210 -5.74 -4.09 -5.68
CA PHE A 210 -5.81 -2.62 -5.58
C PHE A 210 -7.25 -2.13 -5.48
N ASP A 211 -8.20 -2.80 -6.14
CA ASP A 211 -9.63 -2.51 -5.97
C ASP A 211 -10.07 -2.79 -4.52
N LEU A 212 -9.57 -3.88 -3.94
CA LEU A 212 -9.79 -4.19 -2.53
C LEU A 212 -9.19 -3.12 -1.62
N LEU A 213 -7.94 -2.69 -1.86
CA LEU A 213 -7.31 -1.63 -1.08
C LEU A 213 -8.05 -0.29 -1.26
N HIS A 214 -8.51 0.05 -2.45
CA HIS A 214 -9.37 1.21 -2.69
C HIS A 214 -10.69 1.11 -1.91
N TYR A 215 -11.27 -0.09 -1.85
CA TYR A 215 -12.45 -0.36 -1.02
C TYR A 215 -12.16 -0.11 0.47
N PHE A 216 -10.97 -0.50 0.97
CA PHE A 216 -10.52 -0.18 2.33
C PHE A 216 -10.32 1.33 2.53
N ALA A 217 -9.67 2.01 1.59
CA ALA A 217 -9.41 3.45 1.68
C ALA A 217 -10.71 4.27 1.72
N LYS A 218 -11.75 3.80 1.03
CA LYS A 218 -13.09 4.41 1.02
C LYS A 218 -13.96 4.06 2.23
N GLY A 219 -13.52 3.14 3.11
CA GLY A 219 -14.30 2.65 4.24
C GLY A 219 -14.97 3.78 5.02
N ASN A 220 -16.31 3.76 5.04
CA ASN A 220 -17.28 4.73 5.59
C ASN A 220 -17.70 5.98 4.78
N ALA A 221 -17.10 6.34 3.63
CA ALA A 221 -17.67 7.43 2.81
C ALA A 221 -19.00 7.03 2.11
N GLY A 222 -19.28 5.73 1.99
CA GLY A 222 -20.49 5.17 1.37
C GLY A 222 -21.58 4.71 2.35
N ALA A 223 -21.39 4.84 3.67
CA ALA A 223 -22.42 4.48 4.66
C ALA A 223 -23.37 5.66 4.99
N ALA A 224 -23.06 6.88 4.52
CA ALA A 224 -23.87 8.08 4.73
C ALA A 224 -24.59 8.58 3.45
N ARG A 225 -24.65 7.75 2.39
CA ARG A 225 -25.49 8.05 1.21
C ARG A 225 -26.14 6.77 0.70
N GLN A 226 -27.35 6.54 1.17
CA GLN A 226 -28.50 6.27 0.30
C GLN A 226 -29.78 6.65 1.07
N PRO A 227 -30.75 7.31 0.40
CA PRO A 227 -31.97 7.84 0.99
C PRO A 227 -32.92 6.75 1.50
#